data_AF-A0A357D1G6-F1
#
_entry.id   AF-A0A357D1G6-F1
#
_cell.length_a   1.000
_cell.length_b   1.000
_cell.length_c   1.000
_cell.angle_alpha   90.00
_cell.angle_beta   90.00
_cell.angle_gamma   90.00
#
_symmetry.space_group_name_H-M   'P 1'
#
loop_
_entity.id
_entity.type
_entity.pdbx_description
1 polymer ?
#
loop_
_entity_poly.entity_id
_entity_poly.type
_entity_poly.pdbx_seq_one_letter_code
_entity_poly.pdbx_strand_id
1 'polypeptide(L)'
;MAKVIYLLGNTGSGKTELIRRTHETLGGRLAIRAVYYQQNSLYDMERLKAAGITAEMSNEPFRAPLAPGDEREELLFYEFSGRTGYSLPKNNDDSFRVFVFSVTEGDEKPLKYPRLFKEVELVLLNKVDLLPFTDFSVRRFQNCLRTVNPTAATINLSCRSGVGLDHWRNWLLELYGYHHVEESGIIPQLDNFPGLSSF
;
A
#
# COMPACT_ATOMS: atom_id res chain seq x y z
N MET A 1 -1.20 -8.05 -18.44
CA MET A 1 -0.98 -9.22 -17.54
C MET A 1 -1.19 -8.75 -16.11
N ALA A 2 -1.80 -9.55 -15.23
CA ALA A 2 -2.15 -9.10 -13.89
C ALA A 2 -0.89 -8.77 -13.07
N LYS A 3 -0.90 -7.63 -12.35
CA LYS A 3 0.16 -7.31 -11.38
C LYS A 3 -0.29 -7.68 -9.98
N VAL A 4 0.66 -8.16 -9.19
CA VAL A 4 0.44 -8.66 -7.82
C VAL A 4 1.14 -7.75 -6.82
N ILE A 5 0.40 -7.30 -5.82
CA ILE A 5 0.94 -6.56 -4.67
C ILE A 5 0.80 -7.42 -3.43
N TYR A 6 1.93 -7.90 -2.90
CA TYR A 6 2.01 -8.46 -1.56
C TYR A 6 2.01 -7.30 -0.57
N LEU A 7 0.84 -7.01 -0.01
CA LEU A 7 0.61 -5.87 0.87
C LEU A 7 0.88 -6.26 2.33
N LEU A 8 2.02 -5.79 2.82
CA LEU A 8 2.51 -6.02 4.18
C LEU A 8 2.19 -4.79 5.05
N GLY A 9 2.16 -4.98 6.37
CA GLY A 9 2.00 -3.87 7.29
C GLY A 9 1.40 -4.29 8.62
N ASN A 10 1.69 -3.53 9.67
CA ASN A 10 1.16 -3.82 11.00
C ASN A 10 -0.35 -3.65 11.10
N THR A 11 -0.94 -4.24 12.14
CA THR A 11 -2.35 -4.03 12.45
C THR A 11 -2.62 -2.54 12.60
N GLY A 12 -3.65 -2.05 11.94
CA GLY A 12 -4.01 -0.63 11.96
C GLY A 12 -3.10 0.27 11.11
N SER A 13 -2.16 -0.24 10.30
CA SER A 13 -1.34 0.61 9.42
C SER A 13 -2.13 1.21 8.25
N GLY A 14 -3.32 0.67 7.95
CA GLY A 14 -4.25 1.19 6.95
C GLY A 14 -4.31 0.43 5.63
N LYS A 15 -3.88 -0.85 5.59
CA LYS A 15 -3.88 -1.70 4.39
C LYS A 15 -5.25 -1.81 3.70
N THR A 16 -6.30 -2.21 4.43
CA THR A 16 -7.67 -2.31 3.90
C THR A 16 -8.16 -0.99 3.31
N GLU A 17 -7.88 0.12 4.01
CA GLU A 17 -8.29 1.44 3.56
C GLU A 17 -7.50 1.89 2.33
N LEU A 18 -6.20 1.56 2.24
CA LEU A 18 -5.41 1.79 1.04
C LEU A 18 -6.01 1.07 -0.17
N ILE A 19 -6.41 -0.21 -0.05
CA ILE A 19 -7.04 -0.96 -1.15
C ILE A 19 -8.33 -0.25 -1.59
N ARG A 20 -9.17 0.16 -0.63
CA ARG A 20 -10.41 0.92 -0.90
C ARG A 20 -10.15 2.24 -1.63
N ARG A 21 -9.19 3.03 -1.15
CA ARG A 21 -8.82 4.32 -1.78
C ARG A 21 -8.14 4.13 -3.13
N THR A 22 -7.44 3.01 -3.34
CA THR A 22 -6.87 2.63 -4.63
C THR A 22 -7.97 2.41 -5.66
N HIS A 23 -9.04 1.69 -5.29
CA HIS A 23 -10.21 1.49 -6.15
C HIS A 23 -10.84 2.82 -6.59
N GLU A 24 -11.06 3.73 -5.65
CA GLU A 24 -11.63 5.05 -5.93
C GLU A 24 -10.74 5.89 -6.85
N THR A 25 -9.43 5.95 -6.55
CA THR A 25 -8.49 6.80 -7.30
C THR A 25 -8.16 6.26 -8.69
N LEU A 26 -8.25 4.95 -8.91
CA LEU A 26 -8.10 4.35 -10.25
C LEU A 26 -9.32 4.56 -11.13
N GLY A 27 -10.50 4.87 -10.58
CA GLY A 27 -11.69 5.21 -11.36
C GLY A 27 -12.10 4.13 -12.37
N GLY A 28 -11.85 2.86 -12.07
CA GLY A 28 -12.16 1.72 -12.95
C GLY A 28 -11.15 1.40 -14.04
N ARG A 29 -9.99 2.08 -14.09
CA ARG A 29 -8.90 1.80 -15.04
C ARG A 29 -8.33 0.38 -14.91
N LEU A 30 -8.24 -0.11 -13.67
CA LEU A 30 -7.85 -1.48 -13.35
C LEU A 30 -8.96 -2.15 -12.55
N ALA A 31 -9.22 -3.43 -12.81
CA ALA A 31 -10.02 -4.27 -11.93
C ALA A 31 -9.19 -4.59 -10.67
N ILE A 32 -9.77 -4.41 -9.48
CA ILE A 32 -9.09 -4.73 -8.22
C ILE A 32 -9.69 -5.99 -7.60
N ARG A 33 -8.81 -6.89 -7.18
CA ARG A 33 -9.15 -8.04 -6.35
C ARG A 33 -8.24 -8.09 -5.13
N ALA A 34 -8.80 -8.48 -3.99
CA ALA A 34 -8.07 -8.63 -2.73
C ALA A 34 -8.23 -10.04 -2.17
N VAL A 35 -7.11 -10.65 -1.80
CA VAL A 35 -7.05 -11.99 -1.22
C VAL A 35 -6.54 -11.89 0.21
N TYR A 36 -7.28 -12.49 1.13
CA TYR A 36 -6.97 -12.57 2.55
C TYR A 36 -6.61 -13.99 2.96
N TYR A 37 -5.76 -14.10 3.98
CA TYR A 37 -5.30 -15.39 4.52
C TYR A 37 -5.70 -15.65 5.97
N GLN A 38 -6.13 -14.63 6.69
CA GLN A 38 -6.52 -14.78 8.09
C GLN A 38 -8.03 -14.81 8.20
N GLN A 39 -8.57 -15.88 8.80
CA GLN A 39 -10.01 -16.06 8.99
C GLN A 39 -10.70 -14.85 9.66
N ASN A 40 -9.98 -14.14 10.52
CA ASN A 40 -10.51 -12.96 11.22
C ASN A 40 -10.55 -11.68 10.37
N SER A 41 -10.17 -11.73 9.09
CA SER A 41 -10.21 -10.58 8.16
C SER A 41 -11.61 -10.38 7.55
N LEU A 42 -12.66 -10.99 8.13
CA LEU A 42 -14.03 -10.89 7.64
C LEU A 42 -14.48 -9.43 7.51
N TYR A 43 -14.20 -8.61 8.53
CA TYR A 43 -14.56 -7.19 8.53
C TYR A 43 -13.84 -6.38 7.44
N ASP A 44 -12.58 -6.73 7.15
CA ASP A 44 -11.82 -6.08 6.09
C ASP A 44 -12.42 -6.42 4.71
N MET A 45 -12.71 -7.71 4.48
CA MET A 45 -13.36 -8.16 3.25
C MET A 45 -14.76 -7.56 3.07
N GLU A 46 -15.58 -7.52 4.11
CA GLU A 46 -16.93 -6.92 4.04
C GLU A 46 -16.86 -5.45 3.67
N ARG A 47 -15.89 -4.71 4.23
CA ARG A 47 -15.65 -3.31 3.88
C ARG A 47 -15.25 -3.16 2.41
N LEU A 48 -14.39 -4.02 1.88
CA LEU A 48 -14.00 -3.98 0.47
C LEU A 48 -15.17 -4.34 -0.45
N LYS A 49 -15.94 -5.39 -0.12
CA LYS A 49 -17.13 -5.79 -0.89
C LYS A 49 -18.19 -4.70 -0.92
N ALA A 50 -18.42 -4.01 0.19
CA ALA A 50 -19.34 -2.88 0.26
C ALA A 50 -18.89 -1.71 -0.64
N ALA A 51 -17.59 -1.59 -0.92
CA ALA A 51 -17.04 -0.62 -1.87
C ALA A 51 -17.00 -1.13 -3.32
N GLY A 52 -17.58 -2.29 -3.62
CA GLY A 52 -17.61 -2.87 -4.96
C GLY A 52 -16.33 -3.62 -5.37
N ILE A 53 -15.44 -3.92 -4.42
CA ILE A 53 -14.18 -4.61 -4.67
C ILE A 53 -14.34 -6.10 -4.39
N THR A 54 -13.86 -6.94 -5.31
CA THR A 54 -13.82 -8.38 -5.11
C THR A 54 -12.83 -8.72 -3.99
N ALA A 55 -13.31 -9.31 -2.89
CA ALA A 55 -12.48 -9.74 -1.77
C ALA A 55 -12.78 -11.19 -1.39
N GLU A 56 -11.75 -12.03 -1.27
CA GLU A 56 -11.90 -13.45 -1.00
C GLU A 56 -10.89 -13.99 0.00
N MET A 57 -11.29 -15.04 0.71
CA MET A 57 -10.42 -15.79 1.61
C MET A 57 -9.74 -16.90 0.80
N SER A 58 -8.43 -17.06 0.96
CA SER A 58 -7.69 -18.20 0.42
C SER A 58 -7.01 -18.98 1.54
N ASN A 59 -7.03 -20.30 1.42
CA ASN A 59 -6.23 -21.20 2.25
C ASN A 59 -4.88 -21.53 1.61
N GLU A 60 -4.64 -21.08 0.37
CA GLU A 60 -3.43 -21.34 -0.40
C GLU A 60 -2.62 -20.04 -0.58
N PRO A 61 -1.53 -19.85 0.18
CA PRO A 61 -0.71 -18.66 0.07
C PRO A 61 -0.10 -18.51 -1.33
N PHE A 62 -0.19 -17.30 -1.89
CA PHE A 62 0.42 -16.87 -3.15
C PHE A 62 -0.14 -17.47 -4.46
N ARG A 63 -1.21 -18.28 -4.40
CA ARG A 63 -1.87 -18.76 -5.62
C ARG A 63 -2.87 -17.73 -6.12
N ALA A 64 -2.58 -17.16 -7.30
CA ALA A 64 -3.50 -16.27 -7.99
C ALA A 64 -4.82 -17.04 -8.25
N PRO A 65 -5.94 -16.56 -7.70
CA PRO A 65 -7.23 -17.13 -8.03
C PRO A 65 -7.50 -16.90 -9.52
N LEU A 66 -8.24 -17.80 -10.16
CA LEU A 66 -8.57 -17.67 -11.58
C LEU A 66 -9.20 -16.30 -11.81
N ALA A 67 -8.67 -15.55 -12.78
CA ALA A 67 -9.23 -14.25 -13.12
C ALA A 67 -10.71 -14.46 -13.52
N PRO A 68 -11.65 -13.65 -13.00
CA PRO A 68 -12.94 -13.55 -13.67
C PRO A 68 -12.68 -13.16 -15.13
N GLY A 69 -13.47 -13.64 -16.09
CA GLY A 69 -13.29 -13.38 -17.53
C GLY A 69 -13.52 -11.91 -17.95
N ASP A 70 -13.11 -10.96 -17.11
CA ASP A 70 -13.08 -9.53 -17.38
C ASP A 70 -11.90 -9.24 -18.34
N GLU A 71 -12.17 -8.49 -19.40
CA GLU A 71 -11.14 -8.09 -20.38
C GLU A 71 -10.21 -7.00 -19.83
N ARG A 72 -10.54 -6.41 -18.68
CA ARG A 72 -9.74 -5.36 -18.03
C ARG A 72 -8.47 -5.91 -17.38
N GLU A 73 -7.45 -5.06 -17.32
CA GLU A 73 -6.24 -5.34 -16.56
C GLU A 73 -6.54 -5.46 -15.06
N GLU A 74 -6.01 -6.51 -14.43
CA GLU A 74 -6.29 -6.84 -13.02
C GLU A 74 -5.10 -6.54 -12.11
N LEU A 75 -5.35 -5.78 -11.05
CA LEU A 75 -4.46 -5.58 -9.91
C LEU A 75 -4.89 -6.46 -8.73
N LEU A 76 -4.05 -7.42 -8.37
CA LEU A 76 -4.30 -8.36 -7.28
C LEU A 76 -3.54 -7.98 -6.02
N PHE A 77 -4.27 -7.67 -4.94
CA PHE A 77 -3.69 -7.50 -3.61
C PHE A 77 -3.72 -8.82 -2.83
N TYR A 78 -2.59 -9.20 -2.26
CA TYR A 78 -2.56 -10.15 -1.16
C TYR A 78 -2.29 -9.40 0.14
N GLU A 79 -3.30 -9.33 1.01
CA GLU A 79 -3.13 -8.69 2.29
C GLU A 79 -2.58 -9.68 3.34
N PHE A 80 -1.42 -9.35 3.89
CA PHE A 80 -0.84 -10.09 5.00
C PHE A 80 -0.96 -9.30 6.29
N SER A 81 -1.26 -9.99 7.39
CA SER A 81 -1.19 -9.38 8.71
C SER A 81 0.25 -9.03 9.07
N GLY A 82 0.44 -8.14 10.04
CA GLY A 82 1.74 -7.57 10.40
C GLY A 82 2.79 -8.51 10.99
N ARG A 83 2.64 -9.82 10.84
CA ARG A 83 3.61 -10.77 11.38
C ARG A 83 4.85 -10.79 10.50
N THR A 84 6.00 -10.47 11.08
CA THR A 84 7.29 -10.70 10.45
C THR A 84 7.50 -12.20 10.25
N GLY A 85 8.02 -12.62 9.10
CA GLY A 85 8.36 -14.03 8.84
C GLY A 85 7.68 -14.67 7.63
N TYR A 86 6.97 -13.89 6.80
CA TYR A 86 6.54 -14.41 5.52
C TYR A 86 7.76 -14.63 4.62
N SER A 87 8.03 -15.87 4.25
CA SER A 87 8.85 -16.19 3.07
C SER A 87 8.04 -15.78 1.85
N LEU A 88 8.02 -14.49 1.54
CA LEU A 88 7.32 -13.98 0.37
C LEU A 88 8.01 -14.51 -0.89
N PRO A 89 7.25 -14.80 -1.96
CA PRO A 89 7.83 -15.09 -3.25
C PRO A 89 8.87 -14.02 -3.61
N LYS A 90 9.93 -14.46 -4.29
CA LYS A 90 10.85 -13.49 -4.89
C LYS A 90 10.04 -12.60 -5.83
N ASN A 91 10.36 -11.32 -5.81
CA ASN A 91 9.83 -10.40 -6.80
C ASN A 91 10.15 -10.90 -8.20
N ASN A 92 9.24 -10.60 -9.12
CA ASN A 92 9.42 -10.71 -10.55
C ASN A 92 8.75 -9.49 -11.19
N ASP A 93 8.78 -9.37 -12.51
CA ASP A 93 8.25 -8.20 -13.21
C ASP A 93 6.74 -7.97 -12.98
N ASP A 94 6.03 -8.97 -12.45
CA ASP A 94 4.59 -8.93 -12.20
C ASP A 94 4.22 -8.93 -10.71
N SER A 95 5.20 -8.95 -9.79
CA SER A 95 4.90 -9.01 -8.34
C SER A 95 5.82 -8.17 -7.48
N PHE A 96 5.21 -7.39 -6.59
CA PHE A 96 5.88 -6.39 -5.76
C PHE A 96 5.46 -6.54 -4.29
N ARG A 97 6.40 -6.37 -3.38
CA ARG A 97 6.19 -6.37 -1.93
C ARG A 97 6.18 -4.94 -1.44
N VAL A 98 5.01 -4.53 -0.98
CA VAL A 98 4.74 -3.16 -0.55
C VAL A 98 4.44 -3.16 0.94
N PHE A 99 5.16 -2.35 1.71
CA PHE A 99 4.94 -2.22 3.15
C PHE A 99 4.14 -0.96 3.47
N VAL A 100 2.94 -1.11 4.03
CA VAL A 100 2.16 0.00 4.59
C VAL A 100 2.62 0.26 6.01
N PHE A 101 3.34 1.36 6.19
CA PHE A 101 3.92 1.81 7.45
C PHE A 101 3.15 3.02 7.99
N SER A 102 2.65 2.98 9.22
CA SER A 102 1.99 4.14 9.84
C SER A 102 2.99 5.00 10.61
N VAL A 103 2.90 6.33 10.51
CA VAL A 103 3.74 7.27 11.30
C VAL A 103 3.60 7.06 12.82
N THR A 104 2.54 6.40 13.27
CA THR A 104 2.33 6.04 14.68
C THR A 104 3.20 4.85 15.15
N GLU A 105 4.03 4.27 14.28
CA GLU A 105 4.80 3.06 14.58
C GLU A 105 6.24 3.30 15.06
N GLY A 106 6.71 4.56 15.04
CA GLY A 106 8.08 4.96 15.43
C GLY A 106 9.07 4.94 14.25
N ASP A 107 9.86 6.00 14.09
CA ASP A 107 10.72 6.22 12.92
C ASP A 107 11.99 5.34 12.88
N GLU A 108 12.37 4.71 13.99
CA GLU A 108 13.53 3.82 14.10
C GLU A 108 13.24 2.37 13.71
N LYS A 109 11.97 2.04 13.41
CA LYS A 109 11.50 0.68 13.17
C LYS A 109 12.25 -0.08 12.06
N PRO A 110 12.72 0.54 10.96
CA PRO A 110 13.56 -0.15 9.99
C PRO A 110 14.79 -0.83 10.60
N LEU A 111 15.47 -0.15 11.53
CA LEU A 111 16.65 -0.71 12.21
C LEU A 111 16.29 -1.82 13.20
N LYS A 112 15.09 -1.78 13.80
CA LYS A 112 14.60 -2.80 14.72
C LYS A 112 14.20 -4.10 14.01
N TYR A 113 13.72 -4.00 12.77
CA TYR A 113 13.24 -5.15 11.98
C TYR A 113 13.91 -5.24 10.60
N PRO A 114 15.25 -5.29 10.52
CA PRO A 114 15.96 -5.07 9.28
C PRO A 114 15.65 -6.11 8.19
N ARG A 115 15.34 -7.36 8.58
CA ARG A 115 14.95 -8.41 7.62
C ARG A 115 13.69 -8.05 6.86
N LEU A 116 12.67 -7.54 7.56
CA LEU A 116 11.40 -7.14 6.96
C LEU A 116 11.61 -6.04 5.92
N PHE A 117 12.34 -4.98 6.28
CA PHE A 117 12.54 -3.82 5.41
C PHE A 117 13.52 -4.11 4.27
N LYS A 118 14.41 -5.09 4.41
CA LYS A 118 15.32 -5.52 3.33
C LYS A 118 14.59 -6.20 2.17
N GLU A 119 13.42 -6.78 2.41
CA GLU A 119 12.71 -7.58 1.42
C GLU A 119 11.72 -6.78 0.57
N VAL A 120 11.36 -5.57 0.97
CA VAL A 120 10.30 -4.78 0.28
C VAL A 120 10.86 -3.88 -0.80
N GLU A 121 10.11 -3.72 -1.89
CA GLU A 121 10.44 -2.82 -2.99
C GLU A 121 9.95 -1.38 -2.73
N LEU A 122 8.86 -1.24 -1.97
CA LEU A 122 8.23 0.04 -1.70
C LEU A 122 7.71 0.11 -0.26
N VAL A 123 7.90 1.27 0.37
CA VAL A 123 7.26 1.59 1.64
C VAL A 123 6.27 2.74 1.45
N LEU A 124 5.01 2.49 1.80
CA LEU A 124 3.98 3.52 1.87
C LEU A 124 3.93 4.06 3.30
N LEU A 125 4.46 5.25 3.51
CA LEU A 125 4.39 5.95 4.79
C LEU A 125 3.02 6.59 4.92
N ASN A 126 2.09 5.87 5.53
CA ASN A 126 0.68 6.22 5.69
C ASN A 126 0.43 7.06 6.95
N LYS A 127 -0.73 7.71 6.97
CA LYS A 127 -1.24 8.57 8.05
C LYS A 127 -0.39 9.82 8.29
N VAL A 128 0.20 10.39 7.24
CA VAL A 128 1.01 11.61 7.37
C VAL A 128 0.21 12.80 7.92
N ASP A 129 -1.12 12.77 7.82
CA ASP A 129 -2.02 13.72 8.49
C ASP A 129 -1.86 13.74 10.02
N LEU A 130 -1.25 12.71 10.61
CA LEU A 130 -1.00 12.62 12.05
C LEU A 130 0.37 13.16 12.48
N LEU A 131 1.26 13.49 11.55
CA LEU A 131 2.60 14.00 11.88
C LEU A 131 2.61 15.15 12.89
N PRO A 132 1.68 16.14 12.83
CA PRO A 132 1.64 17.24 13.80
C PRO A 132 1.34 16.81 15.24
N PHE A 133 0.87 15.59 15.42
CA PHE A 133 0.49 15.01 16.72
C PHE A 133 1.45 13.92 17.19
N THR A 134 2.60 13.77 16.53
CA THR A 134 3.59 12.72 16.83
C THR A 134 5.00 13.28 16.80
N ASP A 135 5.92 12.64 17.51
CA ASP A 135 7.37 12.93 17.42
C ASP A 135 8.05 12.23 16.23
N PHE A 136 7.27 11.70 15.28
CA PHE A 136 7.80 10.93 14.16
C PHE A 136 8.57 11.83 13.19
N SER A 137 9.85 11.50 12.93
CA SER A 137 10.65 12.19 11.93
C SER A 137 10.73 11.40 10.63
N VAL A 138 10.09 11.91 9.58
CA VAL A 138 10.17 11.35 8.22
C VAL A 138 11.62 11.23 7.75
N ARG A 139 12.43 12.26 8.02
CA ARG A 139 13.86 12.27 7.66
C ARG A 139 14.63 11.17 8.38
N ARG A 140 14.39 10.98 9.69
CA ARG A 140 15.03 9.91 10.46
C ARG A 140 14.61 8.54 9.93
N PHE A 141 13.31 8.36 9.68
CA PHE A 141 12.78 7.14 9.09
C PHE A 141 13.45 6.78 7.76
N GLN A 142 13.53 7.74 6.83
CA GLN A 142 14.18 7.53 5.52
C GLN A 142 15.67 7.18 5.67
N ASN A 143 16.39 7.78 6.62
CA ASN A 143 17.78 7.43 6.89
C ASN A 143 17.93 6.02 7.47
N CYS A 144 17.05 5.64 8.40
CA CYS A 144 16.98 4.29 8.96
C CYS A 144 16.66 3.26 7.86
N LEU A 145 15.69 3.55 6.98
CA LEU A 145 15.33 2.69 5.87
C LEU A 145 16.49 2.53 4.90
N ARG A 146 17.13 3.62 4.47
CA ARG A 146 18.27 3.59 3.52
C ARG A 146 19.44 2.76 4.05
N THR A 147 19.68 2.79 5.37
CA THR A 147 20.70 1.96 6.02
C THR A 147 20.41 0.46 5.86
N VAL A 148 19.14 0.07 5.85
CA VAL A 148 18.70 -1.33 5.79
C VAL A 148 18.46 -1.81 4.35
N ASN A 149 17.83 -0.95 3.54
CA ASN A 149 17.43 -1.18 2.17
C ASN A 149 17.62 0.11 1.36
N PRO A 150 18.77 0.29 0.68
CA PRO A 150 19.06 1.49 -0.08
C PRO A 150 18.24 1.63 -1.37
N THR A 151 17.57 0.55 -1.80
CA THR A 151 16.80 0.52 -3.05
C THR A 151 15.29 0.71 -2.85
N ALA A 152 14.77 0.51 -1.63
CA ALA A 152 13.36 0.71 -1.36
C ALA A 152 12.97 2.19 -1.49
N ALA A 153 11.99 2.47 -2.34
CA ALA A 153 11.40 3.79 -2.44
C ALA A 153 10.39 4.04 -1.31
N THR A 154 10.07 5.32 -1.06
CA THR A 154 9.04 5.72 -0.10
C THR A 154 8.01 6.63 -0.75
N ILE A 155 6.73 6.34 -0.55
CA ILE A 155 5.63 7.26 -0.88
C ILE A 155 4.95 7.67 0.42
N ASN A 156 4.90 8.98 0.66
CA ASN A 156 4.22 9.57 1.80
C ASN A 156 2.77 9.80 1.44
N LEU A 157 1.83 9.27 2.22
CA LEU A 157 0.41 9.42 1.94
C LEU A 157 -0.45 9.42 3.20
N SER A 158 -1.70 9.86 3.04
CA SER A 158 -2.75 9.62 4.00
C SER A 158 -3.96 9.07 3.26
N CYS A 159 -4.34 7.85 3.59
CA CYS A 159 -5.58 7.28 3.06
C CYS A 159 -6.80 8.09 3.51
N ARG A 160 -6.73 8.73 4.69
CA ARG A 160 -7.80 9.54 5.28
C ARG A 160 -7.99 10.87 4.54
N SER A 161 -6.93 11.66 4.40
CA SER A 161 -7.04 12.98 3.76
C SER A 161 -6.92 12.90 2.24
N GLY A 162 -6.36 11.82 1.70
CA GLY A 162 -6.12 11.65 0.27
C GLY A 162 -4.78 12.18 -0.23
N VAL A 163 -4.02 12.89 0.62
CA VAL A 163 -2.67 13.37 0.30
C VAL A 163 -1.79 12.21 -0.16
N GLY A 164 -1.09 12.37 -1.28
CA GLY A 164 -0.12 11.41 -1.82
C GLY A 164 -0.72 10.13 -2.43
N LEU A 165 -2.05 9.99 -2.48
CA LEU A 165 -2.70 8.85 -3.13
C LEU A 165 -2.56 8.87 -4.66
N ASP A 166 -2.39 10.05 -5.25
CA ASP A 166 -2.03 10.23 -6.65
C ASP A 166 -0.67 9.63 -6.97
N HIS A 167 0.36 9.87 -6.14
CA HIS A 167 1.67 9.26 -6.31
C HIS A 167 1.59 7.73 -6.26
N TRP A 168 0.83 7.18 -5.31
CA TRP A 168 0.57 5.74 -5.23
C TRP A 168 -0.15 5.21 -6.47
N ARG A 169 -1.24 5.87 -6.90
CA ARG A 169 -1.99 5.52 -8.10
C ARG A 169 -1.11 5.55 -9.34
N ASN A 170 -0.27 6.58 -9.50
CA ASN A 170 0.61 6.73 -10.64
C ASN A 170 1.66 5.61 -10.66
N TRP A 171 2.26 5.30 -9.50
CA TRP A 171 3.18 4.18 -9.38
C TRP A 171 2.53 2.86 -9.84
N LEU A 172 1.29 2.60 -9.45
CA LEU A 172 0.54 1.42 -9.92
C LEU A 172 0.29 1.44 -11.43
N LEU A 173 -0.14 2.57 -11.98
CA LEU A 173 -0.44 2.72 -13.40
C LEU A 173 0.83 2.59 -14.27
N GLU A 174 1.98 3.07 -13.80
CA GLU A 174 3.28 2.90 -14.48
C GLU A 174 3.65 1.41 -14.63
N LEU A 175 3.25 0.54 -13.70
CA LEU A 175 3.47 -0.92 -13.82
C LEU A 175 2.78 -1.53 -15.05
N TYR A 176 1.74 -0.87 -15.56
CA TYR A 176 0.98 -1.28 -16.74
C TYR A 176 1.30 -0.43 -17.99
N GLY A 177 2.35 0.41 -17.93
CA GLY A 177 2.79 1.22 -19.08
C GLY A 177 1.95 2.49 -19.31
N TYR A 178 1.18 2.94 -18.32
CA TYR A 178 0.53 4.24 -18.38
C TYR A 178 1.58 5.32 -18.02
N HIS A 179 1.90 6.22 -18.95
CA HIS A 179 2.98 7.20 -18.80
C HIS A 179 2.49 8.67 -18.72
N HIS A 180 1.17 8.91 -18.71
CA HIS A 180 0.59 10.25 -18.60
C HIS A 180 -0.09 10.43 -17.24
N VAL A 181 0.55 11.24 -16.39
CA VAL A 181 0.09 11.57 -15.04
C VAL A 181 -0.99 12.65 -15.13
N GLU A 182 -2.25 12.27 -14.95
CA GLU A 182 -3.31 13.26 -14.73
C GLU A 182 -3.25 13.77 -13.28
N GLU A 183 -3.14 15.07 -13.08
CA GLU A 183 -3.40 15.69 -11.77
C GLU A 183 -4.85 15.33 -11.36
N SER A 184 -5.01 14.66 -10.21
CA SER A 184 -6.34 14.31 -9.72
C SER A 184 -7.02 15.56 -9.18
N GLY A 185 -8.06 16.05 -9.86
CA GLY A 185 -8.87 17.20 -9.43
C GLY A 185 -9.73 16.97 -8.17
N ILE A 186 -9.54 15.87 -7.43
CA ILE A 186 -10.36 15.45 -6.28
C ILE A 186 -9.54 15.41 -4.97
N ILE A 187 -8.30 15.87 -4.95
CA ILE A 187 -7.45 15.79 -3.74
C ILE A 187 -7.50 17.11 -2.96
N PRO A 188 -7.73 17.09 -1.62
CA PRO A 188 -7.72 18.30 -0.80
C PRO A 188 -6.38 19.03 -0.90
N GLN A 189 -6.45 20.35 -1.02
CA GLN A 189 -5.27 21.20 -0.97
C GLN A 189 -4.57 21.06 0.40
N LEU A 190 -3.25 20.88 0.36
CA LEU A 190 -2.35 20.69 1.52
C LEU A 190 -2.46 21.81 2.57
N ASP A 191 -2.99 22.97 2.16
CA ASP A 191 -3.11 24.19 2.95
C ASP A 191 -3.93 24.03 4.24
N ASN A 192 -4.76 22.98 4.34
CA ASN A 192 -5.57 22.70 5.53
C ASN A 192 -4.92 21.77 6.56
N PHE A 193 -3.66 21.35 6.37
CA PHE A 193 -2.94 20.48 7.30
C PHE A 193 -1.63 21.14 7.76
N PRO A 194 -1.62 21.83 8.92
CA PRO A 194 -0.39 22.43 9.44
C PRO A 194 0.66 21.33 9.65
N GLY A 195 1.81 21.43 8.97
CA GLY A 195 2.91 20.44 9.04
C GLY A 195 3.12 19.57 7.78
N LEU A 196 2.21 19.63 6.79
CA LEU A 196 2.43 18.98 5.48
C LEU A 196 3.02 19.93 4.42
N SER A 197 3.15 21.22 4.71
CA SER A 197 3.67 22.23 3.76
C SER A 197 5.19 22.19 3.57
N SER A 198 5.88 21.26 4.22
CA SER A 198 7.35 21.11 4.18
C SER A 198 7.80 19.78 3.57
N PHE A 199 6.94 19.13 2.79
CA PHE A 199 7.34 18.01 1.94
C PHE A 199 7.97 18.50 0.64
#